data_AF-A0A7C6EXH1-F1
#
_entry.id   AF-A0A7C6EXH1-F1
#
_cell.length_a   1.000
_cell.length_b   1.000
_cell.length_c   1.000
_cell.angle_alpha   90.00
_cell.angle_beta   90.00
_cell.angle_gamma   90.00
#
_symmetry.space_group_name_H-M   'P 1'
#
loop_
_entity.id
_entity.type
_entity.pdbx_description
1 polymer ?
#
loop_
_entity_poly.entity_id
_entity_poly.type
_entity_poly.pdbx_seq_one_letter_code
_entity_poly.pdbx_strand_id
1 'polypeptide(L)'
;MFIVLSIFFLISCHQKKAVDAPESVILVQLKAYPTDYIGKKMTVTGTVSHVCREGGQKMFVYQSQSDSLIRITTGHALTEFTVDMEGKQVQVTGIFRQLKIDEAYLAELEKG
;
A
#
# COMPACT_ATOMS: atom_id res chain seq x y z
N MET A 1 -20.42 -30.95 50.31
CA MET A 1 -21.12 -30.29 49.19
C MET A 1 -20.70 -28.83 49.17
N PHE A 2 -19.61 -28.47 48.49
CA PHE A 2 -19.26 -27.11 48.08
C PHE A 2 -18.21 -27.20 46.96
N ILE A 3 -18.69 -26.90 45.75
CA ILE A 3 -18.07 -26.15 44.65
C ILE A 3 -16.78 -26.70 44.00
N VAL A 4 -17.02 -27.17 42.78
CA VAL A 4 -16.12 -27.41 41.64
C VAL A 4 -15.21 -26.19 41.37
N LEU A 5 -13.90 -26.39 41.31
CA LEU A 5 -12.99 -25.46 40.64
C LEU A 5 -12.20 -26.22 39.57
N SER A 6 -12.86 -26.42 38.43
CA SER A 6 -12.25 -26.89 37.19
C SER A 6 -11.22 -25.85 36.73
N ILE A 7 -9.94 -26.16 36.92
CA ILE A 7 -8.84 -25.43 36.28
C ILE A 7 -8.81 -25.88 34.81
N PHE A 8 -9.60 -25.19 33.97
CA PHE A 8 -9.38 -25.17 32.53
C PHE A 8 -8.15 -24.31 32.24
N PHE A 9 -7.00 -24.95 32.14
CA PHE A 9 -5.79 -24.31 31.62
C PHE A 9 -5.85 -24.34 30.08
N LEU A 10 -6.59 -23.39 29.49
CA LEU A 10 -6.56 -23.09 28.06
C LEU A 10 -5.83 -21.76 27.85
N ILE A 11 -4.49 -21.82 27.83
CA ILE A 11 -3.61 -20.71 27.44
C ILE A 11 -2.42 -21.37 26.76
N SER A 12 -1.97 -21.03 25.56
CA SER A 12 -2.44 -20.20 24.47
C SER A 12 -1.48 -20.59 23.34
N CYS A 13 -1.99 -20.93 22.15
CA CYS A 13 -1.12 -21.10 21.01
C CYS A 13 -0.43 -19.77 20.74
N HIS A 14 0.85 -19.65 21.13
CA HIS A 14 1.77 -18.66 20.62
C HIS A 14 1.98 -18.94 19.12
N GLN A 15 1.03 -18.53 18.27
CA GLN A 15 1.34 -18.26 16.88
C GLN A 15 2.20 -16.99 16.85
N LYS A 16 3.51 -17.19 16.95
CA LYS A 16 4.48 -16.23 16.43
C LYS A 16 4.20 -16.13 14.93
N LYS A 17 3.36 -15.17 14.52
CA LYS A 17 3.30 -14.75 13.13
C LYS A 17 4.67 -14.20 12.78
N ALA A 18 5.35 -14.85 11.85
CA ALA A 18 6.52 -14.33 11.19
C ALA A 18 6.10 -13.04 10.45
N VAL A 19 6.32 -11.91 11.11
CA VAL A 19 6.15 -10.58 10.53
C VAL A 19 7.49 -10.21 9.92
N ASP A 20 7.66 -10.45 8.62
CA ASP A 20 8.65 -9.71 7.82
C ASP A 20 8.48 -9.85 6.29
N ALA A 21 7.51 -10.64 5.81
CA ALA A 21 7.17 -10.65 4.40
C ALA A 21 6.21 -9.49 4.06
N PRO A 22 6.51 -8.64 3.07
CA PRO A 22 5.58 -7.60 2.65
C PRO A 22 4.29 -8.23 2.10
N GLU A 23 3.15 -7.73 2.56
CA GLU A 23 1.83 -8.20 2.14
C GLU A 23 1.59 -7.85 0.66
N SER A 24 1.28 -8.85 -0.16
CA SER A 24 0.88 -8.62 -1.56
C SER A 24 -0.59 -8.21 -1.62
N VAL A 25 -0.89 -7.04 -2.18
CA VAL A 25 -2.25 -6.49 -2.20
C VAL A 25 -2.64 -6.12 -3.64
N ILE A 26 -3.87 -6.45 -4.02
CA ILE A 26 -4.44 -6.04 -5.30
C ILE A 26 -5.06 -4.64 -5.20
N LEU A 27 -4.98 -3.85 -6.28
CA LEU A 27 -5.39 -2.44 -6.28
C LEU A 27 -6.87 -2.25 -5.95
N VAL A 28 -7.73 -3.18 -6.36
CA VAL A 28 -9.17 -3.13 -6.03
C VAL A 28 -9.40 -3.21 -4.52
N GLN A 29 -8.68 -4.10 -3.82
CA GLN A 29 -8.78 -4.21 -2.36
C GLN A 29 -8.20 -2.98 -1.66
N LEU A 30 -7.06 -2.50 -2.13
CA LEU A 30 -6.43 -1.29 -1.61
C LEU A 30 -7.35 -0.07 -1.74
N LYS A 31 -8.08 0.04 -2.85
CA LYS A 31 -9.07 1.11 -3.09
C LYS A 31 -10.30 0.97 -2.18
N ALA A 32 -10.76 -0.24 -1.92
CA ALA A 32 -11.92 -0.50 -1.08
C ALA A 32 -11.65 -0.25 0.42
N TYR A 33 -10.43 -0.58 0.89
CA TYR A 33 -10.07 -0.52 2.31
C TYR A 33 -8.75 0.23 2.55
N PRO A 34 -8.60 1.49 2.09
CA PRO A 34 -7.30 2.18 2.10
C PRO A 34 -6.75 2.40 3.50
N THR A 35 -7.61 2.64 4.49
CA THR A 35 -7.27 2.88 5.89
C THR A 35 -6.48 1.73 6.51
N ASP A 36 -6.75 0.51 6.05
CA ASP A 36 -6.17 -0.71 6.61
C ASP A 36 -4.70 -0.87 6.20
N TYR A 37 -4.24 -0.12 5.19
CA TYR A 37 -2.89 -0.23 4.64
C TYR A 37 -2.02 1.00 4.89
N ILE A 38 -2.56 2.08 5.48
CA ILE A 38 -1.79 3.32 5.74
C ILE A 38 -0.57 3.00 6.61
N GLY A 39 0.61 3.42 6.14
CA GLY A 39 1.87 3.23 6.83
C GLY A 39 2.45 1.81 6.76
N LYS A 40 1.72 0.85 6.16
CA LYS A 40 2.22 -0.52 6.00
C LYS A 40 3.15 -0.65 4.81
N LYS A 41 4.14 -1.53 4.93
CA LYS A 41 4.97 -2.00 3.82
C LYS A 41 4.20 -3.06 3.04
N MET A 42 3.95 -2.81 1.77
CA MET A 42 3.16 -3.69 0.91
C MET A 42 3.75 -3.80 -0.49
N THR A 43 3.37 -4.85 -1.19
CA THR A 43 3.78 -5.15 -2.55
C THR A 43 2.58 -5.09 -3.48
N VAL A 44 2.71 -4.36 -4.59
CA VAL A 44 1.70 -4.24 -5.64
C VAL A 44 2.31 -4.71 -6.96
N THR A 45 1.55 -5.49 -7.72
CA THR A 45 1.90 -5.89 -9.08
C THR A 45 0.90 -5.30 -10.07
N GLY A 46 1.38 -4.72 -11.16
CA GLY A 46 0.53 -4.14 -12.19
C GLY A 46 1.31 -3.68 -13.42
N THR A 47 0.62 -3.09 -14.38
CA THR A 47 1.20 -2.56 -15.62
C THR A 47 1.40 -1.05 -15.51
N VAL A 48 2.56 -0.56 -15.95
CA VAL A 48 2.87 0.88 -15.95
C VAL A 48 2.07 1.57 -17.06
N SER A 49 1.26 2.56 -16.70
CA SER A 49 0.53 3.39 -17.68
C SER A 49 1.29 4.67 -18.04
N HIS A 50 2.04 5.24 -17.10
CA HIS A 50 2.76 6.48 -17.34
C HIS A 50 3.94 6.66 -16.38
N VAL A 51 5.04 7.22 -16.90
CA VAL A 51 6.18 7.72 -16.12
C VAL A 51 6.33 9.23 -16.35
N CYS A 52 6.38 10.00 -15.27
CA CYS A 52 6.50 11.45 -15.35
C CYS A 52 7.88 11.87 -15.91
N ARG A 53 7.89 12.54 -17.06
CA ARG A 53 9.13 12.92 -17.79
C ARG A 53 9.93 14.04 -17.13
N GLU A 54 9.27 14.92 -16.39
CA GLU A 54 9.91 16.14 -15.83
C GLU A 54 10.87 15.85 -14.67
N GLY A 55 10.82 14.65 -14.10
CA GLY A 55 11.78 14.28 -13.06
C GLY A 55 11.86 12.80 -12.73
N GLY A 56 11.17 11.92 -13.45
CA GLY A 56 11.23 10.47 -13.26
C GLY A 56 10.75 9.97 -11.89
N GLN A 57 10.40 10.83 -10.95
CA GLN A 57 10.10 10.45 -9.56
C GLN A 57 8.69 9.90 -9.34
N LYS A 58 7.86 9.87 -10.39
CA LYS A 58 6.46 9.42 -10.33
C LYS A 58 6.17 8.44 -11.45
N MET A 59 5.61 7.30 -11.10
CA MET A 59 5.13 6.27 -12.00
C MET A 59 3.69 5.92 -11.63
N PHE A 60 2.86 5.64 -12.63
CA PHE A 60 1.48 5.25 -12.45
C PHE A 60 1.29 3.82 -12.91
N VAL A 61 0.64 3.01 -12.06
CA VAL A 61 0.44 1.58 -12.29
C VAL A 61 -1.05 1.26 -12.18
N TYR A 62 -1.55 0.46 -13.10
CA TYR A 62 -2.90 -0.11 -13.04
C TYR A 62 -2.82 -1.63 -12.98
N GLN A 63 -3.91 -2.26 -12.54
CA GLN A 63 -4.02 -3.73 -12.54
C GLN A 63 -5.08 -4.13 -13.56
N SER A 64 -4.80 -5.14 -14.38
CA SER A 64 -5.69 -5.62 -15.45
C SER A 64 -7.12 -5.84 -14.94
N GLN A 65 -8.11 -5.46 -15.76
CA GLN A 65 -9.55 -5.53 -15.44
C GLN A 65 -10.01 -4.61 -14.30
N SER A 66 -9.17 -3.68 -13.83
CA SER A 66 -9.55 -2.65 -12.88
C SER A 66 -9.29 -1.26 -13.44
N ASP A 67 -10.21 -0.33 -13.19
CA ASP A 67 -9.99 1.11 -13.41
C ASP A 67 -9.17 1.73 -12.27
N SER A 68 -8.53 0.90 -11.43
CA SER A 68 -7.80 1.35 -10.26
C SER A 68 -6.36 1.67 -10.65
N LEU A 69 -5.97 2.91 -10.40
CA LEU A 69 -4.63 3.45 -10.65
C LEU A 69 -3.97 3.77 -9.31
N ILE A 70 -2.70 3.41 -9.15
CA ILE A 70 -1.88 3.82 -8.03
C ILE A 70 -0.72 4.70 -8.51
N ARG A 71 -0.44 5.78 -7.77
CA ARG A 71 0.76 6.59 -7.95
C ARG A 71 1.87 6.03 -7.07
N ILE A 72 3.00 5.74 -7.68
CA ILE A 72 4.22 5.27 -7.03
C ILE A 72 5.25 6.39 -7.13
N THR A 73 5.85 6.74 -6.00
CA THR A 73 6.93 7.70 -5.95
C THR A 73 8.25 7.01 -5.63
N THR A 74 9.34 7.55 -6.14
CA THR A 74 10.67 7.10 -5.75
C THR A 74 10.90 7.31 -4.25
N GLY A 75 11.72 6.44 -3.67
CA GLY A 75 12.24 6.58 -2.31
C GLY A 75 13.76 6.78 -2.34
N HIS A 76 14.42 6.79 -1.18
CA HIS A 76 15.86 7.02 -1.11
C HIS A 76 16.73 6.04 -1.93
N ALA A 77 16.22 4.83 -2.18
CA ALA A 77 16.95 3.77 -2.89
C ALA A 77 16.85 3.85 -4.42
N LEU A 78 15.95 4.67 -4.96
CA LEU A 78 15.71 4.79 -6.40
C LEU A 78 15.62 6.26 -6.76
N THR A 79 16.45 6.76 -7.66
CA THR A 79 16.46 8.18 -8.02
C THR A 79 15.33 8.52 -8.99
N GLU A 80 15.07 7.65 -9.97
CA GLU A 80 14.10 7.87 -11.03
C GLU A 80 13.54 6.57 -11.60
N PHE A 81 12.34 6.66 -12.17
CA PHE A 81 11.75 5.70 -13.09
C PHE A 81 12.05 6.13 -14.52
N THR A 82 12.34 5.16 -15.38
CA THR A 82 12.65 5.41 -16.79
C THR A 82 11.43 5.20 -17.67
N VAL A 83 11.29 6.00 -18.73
CA VAL A 83 10.10 5.99 -19.62
C VAL A 83 9.92 4.67 -20.36
N ASP A 84 10.99 3.88 -20.54
CA ASP A 84 10.91 2.55 -21.14
C ASP A 84 10.18 1.53 -20.25
N MET A 85 9.83 1.89 -19.01
CA MET A 85 8.98 1.09 -18.15
C MET A 85 7.50 1.15 -18.56
N GLU A 86 7.07 2.16 -19.32
CA GLU A 86 5.69 2.27 -19.80
C GLU A 86 5.27 1.01 -20.60
N GLY A 87 4.09 0.48 -20.28
CA GLY A 87 3.57 -0.76 -20.86
C GLY A 87 4.13 -2.05 -20.26
N LYS A 88 5.18 -2.00 -19.43
CA LYS A 88 5.73 -3.19 -18.76
C LYS A 88 4.94 -3.52 -17.49
N GLN A 89 4.90 -4.81 -17.16
CA GLN A 89 4.43 -5.27 -15.85
C GLN A 89 5.56 -5.11 -14.82
N VAL A 90 5.23 -4.55 -13.66
CA VAL A 90 6.16 -4.30 -12.57
C VAL A 90 5.60 -4.83 -11.26
N GLN A 91 6.51 -5.19 -10.36
CA GLN A 91 6.21 -5.47 -8.96
C GLN A 91 6.93 -4.44 -8.11
N VAL A 92 6.19 -3.70 -7.29
CA VAL A 92 6.72 -2.60 -6.49
C VAL A 92 6.43 -2.84 -5.02
N THR A 93 7.47 -2.75 -4.19
CA THR A 93 7.36 -2.81 -2.73
C THR A 93 7.61 -1.42 -2.14
N GLY A 94 6.73 -0.94 -1.28
CA GLY A 94 6.87 0.38 -0.67
C GLY A 94 5.95 0.58 0.54
N ILE A 95 6.02 1.77 1.15
CA ILE A 95 5.11 2.18 2.21
C ILE A 95 3.89 2.87 1.60
N PHE A 96 2.69 2.37 1.90
CA PHE A 96 1.47 2.99 1.40
C PHE A 96 1.12 4.26 2.18
N ARG A 97 0.78 5.31 1.44
CA ARG A 97 0.31 6.59 1.96
C ARG A 97 -0.95 6.98 1.22
N GLN A 98 -1.95 7.43 1.97
CA GLN A 98 -3.16 7.99 1.39
C GLN A 98 -3.01 9.50 1.28
N LEU A 99 -3.30 10.05 0.09
CA LEU A 99 -3.52 11.47 -0.10
C LEU A 99 -5.02 11.71 -0.08
N LYS A 100 -5.51 12.45 0.93
CA LYS A 100 -6.90 12.87 1.02
C LYS A 100 -6.99 14.34 0.64
N ILE A 101 -7.81 14.65 -0.36
CA ILE A 101 -8.10 16.02 -0.78
C ILE A 101 -9.49 16.32 -0.24
N ASP A 102 -9.56 17.00 0.90
CA ASP A 102 -10.80 17.46 1.52
C ASP A 102 -10.79 18.99 1.70
N GLU A 103 -11.89 19.55 2.20
CA GLU A 103 -12.05 21.00 2.40
C GLU A 103 -10.94 21.60 3.25
N ALA A 104 -10.47 20.86 4.27
CA ALA A 104 -9.36 21.31 5.12
C ALA A 104 -8.05 21.40 4.32
N TYR A 105 -7.74 20.40 3.50
CA TYR A 105 -6.59 20.43 2.61
C TYR A 105 -6.66 21.57 1.58
N LEU A 106 -7.84 21.83 1.01
CA LEU A 106 -8.03 22.93 0.06
C LEU A 106 -7.88 24.30 0.73
N ALA A 107 -8.45 24.48 1.92
CA ALA A 107 -8.36 25.73 2.67
C ALA A 107 -6.92 26.07 3.12
N GLU A 108 -6.02 25.09 3.23
CA GLU A 108 -4.59 25.33 3.44
C GLU A 108 -3.89 25.79 2.16
N LEU A 109 -4.24 25.22 1.01
CA LEU A 109 -3.63 25.60 -0.28
C LEU A 109 -4.01 27.02 -0.71
N GLU A 110 -5.24 27.46 -0.44
CA GLU A 110 -5.71 28.81 -0.77
C GLU A 110 -5.05 29.91 0.09
N LYS A 111 -4.42 29.54 1.21
CA LYS A 111 -3.65 30.47 2.05
C LYS A 111 -2.22 30.71 1.54
N GLY A 112 -1.81 30.01 0.49
CA GLY A 112 -0.50 30.10 -0.15
C GLY A 112 -0.39 31.22 -1.17
#